data_AF-A0A543AW10-F1
#
_entry.id   AF-A0A543AW10-F1
#
_cell.length_a   1.000
_cell.length_b   1.000
_cell.length_c   1.000
_cell.angle_alpha   90.00
_cell.angle_beta   90.00
_cell.angle_gamma   90.00
#
_symmetry.space_group_name_H-M   'P 1'
#
loop_
_entity.id
_entity.type
_entity.pdbx_description
1 polymer ?
#
loop_
_entity_poly.entity_id
_entity_poly.type
_entity_poly.pdbx_seq_one_letter_code
_entity_poly.pdbx_strand_id
1 'polypeptide(L)'
;MTDDVSTVLEQLRRGIIVGELPPGARLAERSVAAEYGVTRLTVQAAIRRLGQEGFVRRGPKGIAEVVAFIDDDLADIYEMRLLFYTLAVRLAAVRLSPAELEMMQGHQRDSRTLWRSGEPQAAMAAAMEIRDETIRLSGNPMLIEVLRILRRRHTEQLPVPEMIEKIIEGNGEIVDAYLARDPDAAQATLHAQYAAAWDLHRKSVAVRLTSQSDEQLLGEVTPPRQRGDEFTGEQPEAERIADQLREQIILGRLPAGAAVRERPIAAESQLSRTPVRQAVAGLIGEGLMVPGGPKTPARVASFPPEEQEQVADVAHAMDGFVARAAAERRSEAHLAALRATCHRSLIAMRENDRDAAIMSALRFRDQLVAATENTIAETIHRVLRSRVSRWFATNRDVEDLVRQQLVLVHAVSSRDGGFAERISAKVRLGPVWWSCTGPLD
;
A
#
# COMPACT_ATOMS: atom_id res chain seq x y z
N MET A 1 7.70 27.99 -13.93
CA MET A 1 7.52 28.34 -12.50
C MET A 1 6.43 27.43 -11.91
N THR A 2 6.42 26.13 -12.28
CA THR A 2 5.16 25.37 -12.43
C THR A 2 5.29 23.88 -12.13
N ASP A 3 5.87 23.50 -10.98
CA ASP A 3 5.53 22.21 -10.30
C ASP A 3 5.99 22.21 -8.83
N ASP A 4 5.81 23.35 -8.22
CA ASP A 4 5.87 23.39 -6.78
C ASP A 4 4.67 22.57 -6.21
N VAL A 5 3.60 22.34 -7.01
CA VAL A 5 2.36 21.69 -6.57
C VAL A 5 2.52 20.19 -6.38
N SER A 6 3.00 19.44 -7.39
CA SER A 6 3.16 17.99 -7.27
C SER A 6 4.25 17.65 -6.25
N THR A 7 5.35 18.40 -6.24
CA THR A 7 6.42 18.24 -5.24
C THR A 7 5.91 18.43 -3.81
N VAL A 8 5.18 19.52 -3.55
CA VAL A 8 4.58 19.77 -2.22
C VAL A 8 3.52 18.73 -1.90
N LEU A 9 2.71 18.31 -2.88
CA LEU A 9 1.71 17.24 -2.70
C LEU A 9 2.37 15.94 -2.27
N GLU A 10 3.37 15.45 -2.99
CA GLU A 10 4.06 14.20 -2.66
C GLU A 10 4.82 14.29 -1.34
N GLN A 11 5.45 15.43 -1.04
CA GLN A 11 6.17 15.61 0.22
C GLN A 11 5.23 15.71 1.42
N LEU A 12 4.12 16.45 1.31
CA LEU A 12 3.08 16.48 2.35
C LEU A 12 2.41 15.11 2.48
N ARG A 13 2.11 14.44 1.37
CA ARG A 13 1.52 13.09 1.39
C ARG A 13 2.46 12.12 2.08
N ARG A 14 3.75 12.13 1.72
CA ARG A 14 4.79 11.37 2.39
C ARG A 14 4.83 11.73 3.86
N GLY A 15 4.90 13.01 4.23
CA GLY A 15 4.95 13.48 5.62
C GLY A 15 3.75 13.04 6.45
N ILE A 16 2.55 13.00 5.86
CA ILE A 16 1.33 12.46 6.50
C ILE A 16 1.44 10.93 6.63
N ILE A 17 1.84 10.23 5.57
CA ILE A 17 1.99 8.76 5.54
C ILE A 17 3.07 8.28 6.53
N VAL A 18 4.22 8.95 6.53
CA VAL A 18 5.35 8.68 7.43
C VAL A 18 5.22 9.46 8.73
N GLY A 19 4.06 10.06 9.04
CA GLY A 19 3.68 10.70 10.31
C GLY A 19 4.61 11.79 10.85
N GLU A 20 5.39 12.45 10.00
CA GLU A 20 5.99 13.75 10.30
C GLU A 20 4.90 14.83 10.46
N LEU A 21 3.74 14.63 9.82
CA LEU A 21 2.53 15.43 9.94
C LEU A 21 1.42 14.56 10.57
N PRO A 22 1.27 14.55 11.91
CA PRO A 22 0.34 13.63 12.59
C PRO A 22 -1.14 14.00 12.35
N PRO A 23 -2.08 13.08 12.60
CA PRO A 23 -3.51 13.40 12.65
C PRO A 23 -3.83 14.61 13.53
N GLY A 24 -4.71 15.51 13.06
CA GLY A 24 -4.99 16.78 13.72
C GLY A 24 -3.93 17.86 13.50
N ALA A 25 -2.80 17.56 12.85
CA ALA A 25 -1.80 18.57 12.50
C ALA A 25 -2.40 19.62 11.57
N ARG A 26 -2.17 20.89 11.90
CA ARG A 26 -2.70 22.02 11.15
C ARG A 26 -1.68 22.46 10.09
N LEU A 27 -2.00 22.19 8.84
CA LEU A 27 -1.28 22.68 7.66
C LEU A 27 -1.79 24.06 7.29
N ALA A 28 -1.14 25.10 7.82
CA ALA A 28 -1.39 26.47 7.40
C ALA A 28 -0.72 26.73 6.03
N GLU A 29 -1.51 27.09 5.01
CA GLU A 29 -1.03 27.29 3.63
C GLU A 29 0.19 28.23 3.56
N ARG A 30 0.22 29.27 4.40
CA ARG A 30 1.32 30.25 4.46
C ARG A 30 2.60 29.67 5.07
N SER A 31 2.47 28.88 6.13
CA SER A 31 3.63 28.29 6.81
C SER A 31 4.27 27.22 5.93
N VAL A 32 3.45 26.36 5.33
CA VAL A 32 3.91 25.34 4.37
C VAL A 32 4.50 26.02 3.13
N ALA A 33 3.95 27.14 2.65
CA ALA A 33 4.54 27.86 1.52
C ALA A 33 5.95 28.37 1.83
N ALA A 34 6.16 28.90 3.05
CA ALA A 34 7.47 29.37 3.50
C ALA A 34 8.48 28.22 3.69
N GLU A 35 8.04 27.10 4.28
CA GLU A 35 8.87 25.92 4.55
C GLU A 35 9.40 25.28 3.26
N TYR A 36 8.53 25.14 2.25
CA TYR A 36 8.89 24.50 1.00
C TYR A 36 9.48 25.49 -0.03
N GLY A 37 9.49 26.80 0.29
CA GLY A 37 10.03 27.84 -0.59
C GLY A 37 9.17 28.11 -1.83
N VAL A 38 7.85 27.96 -1.72
CA VAL A 38 6.89 27.97 -2.84
C VAL A 38 5.78 29.01 -2.64
N THR A 39 4.96 29.25 -3.66
CA THR A 39 3.82 30.19 -3.51
C THR A 39 2.67 29.60 -2.69
N ARG A 40 1.89 30.47 -2.03
CA ARG A 40 0.67 30.05 -1.30
C ARG A 40 -0.36 29.37 -2.21
N LEU A 41 -0.51 29.84 -3.46
CA LEU A 41 -1.42 29.26 -4.46
C LEU A 41 -1.01 27.82 -4.78
N THR A 42 0.30 27.56 -4.82
CA THR A 42 0.84 26.22 -5.00
C THR A 42 0.41 25.28 -3.87
N VAL A 43 0.69 25.68 -2.62
CA VAL A 43 0.34 24.87 -1.45
C VAL A 43 -1.17 24.66 -1.37
N GLN A 44 -1.95 25.69 -1.69
CA GLN A 44 -3.40 25.58 -1.76
C GLN A 44 -3.85 24.56 -2.80
N ALA A 45 -3.20 24.45 -3.96
CA ALA A 45 -3.52 23.41 -4.94
C ALA A 45 -3.13 22.00 -4.43
N ALA A 46 -1.98 21.85 -3.78
CA ALA A 46 -1.51 20.59 -3.20
C ALA A 46 -2.45 20.10 -2.08
N ILE A 47 -2.79 20.99 -1.13
CA ILE A 47 -3.75 20.72 -0.05
C ILE A 47 -5.15 20.39 -0.60
N ARG A 48 -5.51 20.89 -1.80
CA ARG A 48 -6.79 20.56 -2.43
C ARG A 48 -6.80 19.11 -2.87
N ARG A 49 -5.73 18.68 -3.52
CA ARG A 49 -5.56 17.32 -4.02
C ARG A 49 -5.43 16.32 -2.86
N LEU A 50 -4.70 16.68 -1.79
CA LEU A 50 -4.71 15.92 -0.53
C LEU A 50 -6.12 15.79 0.08
N GLY A 51 -6.94 16.84 0.00
CA GLY A 51 -8.32 16.79 0.49
C GLY A 51 -9.24 15.93 -0.36
N GLN A 52 -9.03 15.88 -1.67
CA GLN A 52 -9.72 14.96 -2.58
C GLN A 52 -9.30 13.50 -2.34
N GLU A 53 -8.05 13.29 -1.96
CA GLU A 53 -7.48 11.99 -1.60
C GLU A 53 -7.79 11.56 -0.15
N GLY A 54 -8.46 12.41 0.64
CA GLY A 54 -8.87 12.11 2.02
C GLY A 54 -7.79 12.31 3.09
N PHE A 55 -6.59 12.80 2.74
CA PHE A 55 -5.49 13.00 3.69
C PHE A 55 -5.69 14.21 4.62
N VAL A 56 -6.46 15.23 4.19
CA VAL A 56 -6.64 16.49 4.96
C VAL A 56 -8.08 17.03 4.84
N ARG A 57 -8.61 17.61 5.92
CA ARG A 57 -9.88 18.32 5.97
C ARG A 57 -9.59 19.82 5.85
N ARG A 58 -10.21 20.49 4.88
CA ARG A 58 -10.04 21.92 4.70
C ARG A 58 -10.87 22.69 5.74
N GLY A 59 -10.20 23.57 6.48
CA GLY A 59 -10.81 24.48 7.43
C GLY A 59 -10.82 25.94 6.94
N PRO A 60 -11.41 26.85 7.72
CA PRO A 60 -11.47 28.26 7.38
C PRO A 60 -10.09 28.93 7.39
N LYS A 61 -9.96 30.04 6.66
CA LYS A 61 -8.77 30.92 6.65
C LYS A 61 -7.46 30.27 6.12
N GLY A 62 -7.56 29.28 5.23
CA GLY A 62 -6.39 28.68 4.57
C GLY A 62 -5.60 27.74 5.49
N ILE A 63 -6.31 27.07 6.39
CA ILE A 63 -5.76 26.05 7.28
C ILE A 63 -6.43 24.73 6.92
N ALA A 64 -5.64 23.73 6.54
CA ALA A 64 -6.11 22.36 6.45
C ALA A 64 -5.65 21.58 7.68
N GLU A 65 -6.43 20.60 8.09
CA GLU A 65 -6.13 19.74 9.22
C GLU A 65 -5.92 18.32 8.68
N VAL A 66 -4.83 17.67 9.05
CA VAL A 66 -4.60 16.26 8.69
C VAL A 66 -5.74 15.44 9.29
N VAL A 67 -6.45 14.70 8.44
CA VAL A 67 -7.63 13.92 8.88
C VAL A 67 -7.14 12.84 9.84
N ALA A 68 -7.70 12.84 11.05
CA ALA A 68 -7.77 11.61 11.84
C ALA A 68 -8.75 10.69 11.14
N PHE A 69 -8.25 9.57 10.62
CA PHE A 69 -9.10 8.55 10.01
C PHE A 69 -9.96 7.92 11.12
N ILE A 70 -11.28 7.96 10.95
CA ILE A 70 -12.31 7.53 11.93
C ILE A 70 -12.83 6.16 11.50
N ASP A 71 -13.00 5.25 12.47
CA ASP A 71 -13.68 3.93 12.57
C ASP A 71 -14.04 3.09 11.31
N ASP A 72 -14.45 3.64 10.17
CA ASP A 72 -14.71 2.86 8.94
C ASP A 72 -13.41 2.36 8.26
N ASP A 73 -12.31 3.10 8.37
CA ASP A 73 -10.97 2.67 7.91
C ASP A 73 -10.36 1.57 8.83
N LEU A 74 -11.04 1.23 9.92
CA LEU A 74 -10.49 0.32 10.91
C LEU A 74 -10.61 -1.14 10.49
N ALA A 75 -11.73 -1.55 9.90
CA ALA A 75 -11.81 -2.90 9.34
C ALA A 75 -10.73 -3.07 8.26
N ASP A 76 -10.63 -2.09 7.37
CA ASP A 76 -9.64 -2.06 6.29
C ASP A 76 -8.20 -2.14 6.82
N ILE A 77 -7.85 -1.36 7.85
CA ILE A 77 -6.50 -1.38 8.40
C ILE A 77 -6.20 -2.70 9.11
N TYR A 78 -7.17 -3.33 9.79
CA TYR A 78 -6.97 -4.63 10.44
C TYR A 78 -6.79 -5.75 9.40
N GLU A 79 -7.52 -5.72 8.29
CA GLU A 79 -7.31 -6.64 7.17
C GLU A 79 -5.89 -6.53 6.61
N MET A 80 -5.45 -5.31 6.30
CA MET A 80 -4.11 -5.09 5.74
C MET A 80 -3.01 -5.39 6.77
N ARG A 81 -3.23 -5.08 8.05
CA ARG A 81 -2.28 -5.44 9.12
C ARG A 81 -2.16 -6.94 9.26
N LEU A 82 -3.28 -7.66 9.39
CA LEU A 82 -3.26 -9.12 9.50
C LEU A 82 -2.47 -9.74 8.33
N LEU A 83 -2.73 -9.27 7.11
CA LEU A 83 -2.03 -9.73 5.92
C LEU A 83 -0.51 -9.54 6.01
N PHE A 84 -0.06 -8.30 6.26
CA PHE A 84 1.37 -7.99 6.20
C PHE A 84 2.14 -8.42 7.45
N TYR A 85 1.51 -8.42 8.63
CA TYR A 85 2.14 -8.99 9.83
C TYR A 85 2.29 -10.50 9.70
N THR A 86 1.35 -11.19 9.04
CA THR A 86 1.49 -12.62 8.76
C THR A 86 2.71 -12.87 7.89
N LEU A 87 2.89 -12.10 6.81
CA LEU A 87 4.09 -12.18 6.00
C LEU A 87 5.37 -11.91 6.83
N ALA A 88 5.35 -10.89 7.70
CA ALA A 88 6.49 -10.55 8.55
C ALA A 88 6.86 -11.68 9.52
N VAL A 89 5.87 -12.28 10.19
CA VAL A 89 6.05 -13.40 11.13
C VAL A 89 6.63 -14.62 10.42
N ARG A 90 6.08 -14.98 9.25
CA ARG A 90 6.59 -16.11 8.46
C ARG A 90 8.03 -15.89 8.02
N LEU A 91 8.36 -14.70 7.52
CA LEU A 91 9.73 -14.37 7.10
C LEU A 91 10.69 -14.33 8.28
N ALA A 92 10.28 -13.77 9.41
CA ALA A 92 11.10 -13.71 10.62
C ALA A 92 11.42 -15.13 11.14
N ALA A 93 10.43 -16.03 11.21
CA ALA A 93 10.59 -17.40 11.70
C ALA A 93 11.75 -18.15 11.01
N VAL A 94 11.95 -17.91 9.71
CA VAL A 94 12.99 -18.56 8.90
C VAL A 94 14.30 -17.76 8.84
N ARG A 95 14.31 -16.48 9.20
CA ARG A 95 15.49 -15.58 9.09
C ARG A 95 16.19 -15.31 10.43
N LEU A 96 15.47 -15.37 11.55
CA LEU A 96 15.99 -15.01 12.86
C LEU A 96 17.21 -15.85 13.26
N SER A 97 18.23 -15.20 13.82
CA SER A 97 19.39 -15.86 14.41
C SER A 97 19.14 -16.28 15.86
N PRO A 98 19.96 -17.18 16.44
CA PRO A 98 19.85 -17.53 17.86
C PRO A 98 20.01 -16.33 18.80
N ALA A 99 20.85 -15.35 18.44
CA ALA A 99 21.04 -14.14 19.24
C ALA A 99 19.79 -13.24 19.20
N GLU A 100 19.16 -13.11 18.04
CA GLU A 100 17.91 -12.36 17.89
C GLU A 100 16.76 -13.04 18.63
N LEU A 101 16.71 -14.37 18.63
CA LEU A 101 15.73 -15.12 19.43
C LEU A 101 15.88 -14.86 20.94
N GLU A 102 17.11 -14.88 21.46
CA GLU A 102 17.37 -14.58 22.88
C GLU A 102 16.94 -13.15 23.24
N MET A 103 17.17 -12.18 22.35
CA MET A 103 16.68 -10.81 22.53
C MET A 103 15.14 -10.77 22.63
N MET A 104 14.44 -11.45 21.72
CA MET A 104 12.97 -11.54 21.75
C MET A 104 12.44 -12.22 23.02
N GLN A 105 13.12 -13.27 23.50
CA GLN A 105 12.83 -13.91 24.79
C GLN A 105 13.09 -12.96 25.97
N GLY A 106 14.08 -12.07 25.87
CA GLY A 106 14.31 -10.97 26.81
C GLY A 106 13.12 -10.03 26.89
N HIS A 107 12.70 -9.47 25.74
CA HIS A 107 11.53 -8.59 25.67
C HIS A 107 10.24 -9.24 26.22
N GLN A 108 10.06 -10.54 25.99
CA GLN A 108 8.93 -11.29 26.53
C GLN A 108 8.99 -11.49 28.05
N ARG A 109 10.18 -11.69 28.62
CA ARG A 109 10.36 -11.74 30.07
C ARG A 109 10.08 -10.38 30.70
N ASP A 110 10.55 -9.31 30.07
CA ASP A 110 10.36 -7.94 30.56
C ASP A 110 8.88 -7.54 30.52
N SER A 111 8.18 -7.80 29.41
CA SER A 111 6.75 -7.49 29.26
C SER A 111 5.90 -8.18 30.33
N ARG A 112 6.15 -9.47 30.59
CA ARG A 112 5.46 -10.25 31.63
C ARG A 112 5.78 -9.75 33.05
N THR A 113 7.02 -9.33 33.30
CA THR A 113 7.43 -8.81 34.60
C THR A 113 6.77 -7.47 34.89
N LEU A 114 6.81 -6.54 33.94
CA LEU A 114 6.18 -5.22 34.04
C LEU A 114 4.66 -5.33 34.21
N TRP A 115 4.02 -6.28 33.52
CA TRP A 115 2.58 -6.54 33.70
C TRP A 115 2.24 -6.95 35.13
N ARG A 116 2.99 -7.89 35.70
CA ARG A 116 2.79 -8.37 37.07
C ARG A 116 3.08 -7.30 38.13
N SER A 117 3.96 -6.36 37.82
CA SER A 117 4.27 -5.21 38.68
C SER A 117 3.21 -4.09 38.62
N GLY A 118 2.17 -4.23 37.79
CA GLY A 118 1.13 -3.21 37.64
C GLY A 118 1.55 -2.01 36.79
N GLU A 119 2.47 -2.21 35.84
CA GLU A 119 2.97 -1.17 34.92
C GLU A 119 2.49 -1.41 33.48
N PRO A 120 1.19 -1.25 33.17
CA PRO A 120 0.61 -1.68 31.90
C PRO A 120 1.17 -0.96 30.68
N GLN A 121 1.54 0.33 30.80
CA GLN A 121 2.14 1.09 29.71
C GLN A 121 3.55 0.58 29.38
N ALA A 122 4.37 0.32 30.40
CA ALA A 122 5.72 -0.22 30.22
C ALA A 122 5.66 -1.66 29.69
N ALA A 123 4.73 -2.47 30.20
CA ALA A 123 4.50 -3.83 29.72
C ALA A 123 4.10 -3.86 28.24
N MET A 124 3.20 -2.95 27.82
CA MET A 124 2.84 -2.79 26.42
C MET A 124 4.03 -2.36 25.57
N ALA A 125 4.82 -1.38 26.02
CA ALA A 125 6.00 -0.93 25.27
C ALA A 125 6.98 -2.09 25.03
N ALA A 126 7.32 -2.86 26.07
CA ALA A 126 8.16 -4.05 25.94
C ALA A 126 7.53 -5.14 25.04
N ALA A 127 6.20 -5.32 25.09
CA ALA A 127 5.49 -6.23 24.19
C ALA A 127 5.53 -5.75 22.73
N MET A 128 5.55 -4.44 22.47
CA MET A 128 5.66 -3.91 21.11
C MET A 128 7.07 -4.07 20.52
N GLU A 129 8.12 -4.10 21.33
CA GLU A 129 9.49 -4.40 20.85
C GLU A 129 9.57 -5.74 20.11
N ILE A 130 8.85 -6.77 20.58
CA ILE A 130 8.77 -8.09 19.91
C ILE A 130 8.22 -7.97 18.48
N ARG A 131 7.22 -7.12 18.30
CA ARG A 131 6.60 -6.86 17.00
C ARG A 131 7.52 -6.05 16.10
N ASP A 132 8.18 -5.05 16.65
CA ASP A 132 9.14 -4.20 15.94
C ASP A 132 10.31 -5.02 15.43
N GLU A 133 10.82 -5.90 16.28
CA GLU A 133 11.88 -6.84 15.95
C GLU A 133 11.41 -7.85 14.91
N THR A 134 10.20 -8.41 15.03
CA THR A 134 9.62 -9.26 13.96
C THR A 134 9.60 -8.56 12.61
N ILE A 135 9.16 -7.29 12.56
CA ILE A 135 9.13 -6.51 11.31
C ILE A 135 10.55 -6.30 10.77
N ARG A 136 11.51 -5.96 11.63
CA ARG A 136 12.91 -5.78 11.24
C ARG A 136 13.50 -7.08 10.68
N LEU A 137 13.30 -8.18 11.39
CA LEU A 137 13.77 -9.53 11.06
C LEU A 137 13.11 -10.12 9.81
N SER A 138 11.95 -9.60 9.41
CA SER A 138 11.37 -9.95 8.11
C SER A 138 12.35 -9.68 6.98
N GLY A 139 13.32 -8.76 7.14
CA GLY A 139 14.39 -8.48 6.17
C GLY A 139 13.88 -8.05 4.79
N ASN A 140 12.63 -7.59 4.70
CA ASN A 140 12.01 -7.13 3.46
C ASN A 140 11.76 -5.62 3.59
N PRO A 141 12.61 -4.75 2.99
CA PRO A 141 12.48 -3.29 3.10
C PRO A 141 11.12 -2.76 2.64
N MET A 142 10.53 -3.36 1.61
CA MET A 142 9.19 -2.98 1.13
C MET A 142 8.11 -3.33 2.17
N LEU A 143 8.16 -4.51 2.77
CA LEU A 143 7.24 -4.90 3.84
C LEU A 143 7.37 -3.99 5.07
N ILE A 144 8.60 -3.66 5.46
CA ILE A 144 8.89 -2.71 6.55
C ILE A 144 8.28 -1.34 6.22
N GLU A 145 8.40 -0.88 4.97
CA GLU A 145 7.80 0.36 4.50
C GLU A 145 6.27 0.33 4.65
N VAL A 146 5.61 -0.73 4.17
CA VAL A 146 4.16 -0.90 4.28
C VAL A 146 3.69 -0.96 5.73
N LEU A 147 4.33 -1.76 6.58
CA LEU A 147 3.95 -1.92 7.98
C LEU A 147 4.16 -0.63 8.78
N ARG A 148 5.12 0.22 8.39
CA ARG A 148 5.28 1.57 8.97
C ARG A 148 4.09 2.47 8.66
N ILE A 149 3.57 2.43 7.43
CA ILE A 149 2.35 3.16 7.03
C ILE A 149 1.17 2.70 7.88
N LEU A 150 1.01 1.38 8.02
CA LEU A 150 -0.08 0.77 8.79
C LEU A 150 0.03 1.02 10.29
N ARG A 151 1.24 1.16 10.85
CA ARG A 151 1.42 1.47 12.27
C ARG A 151 0.96 2.91 12.60
N ARG A 152 1.41 3.89 11.81
CA ARG A 152 1.12 5.31 12.05
C ARG A 152 -0.34 5.71 11.82
N ARG A 153 -1.08 4.95 10.99
CA ARG A 153 -2.51 5.18 10.72
C ARG A 153 -3.46 4.79 11.86
N HIS A 154 -2.98 4.05 12.85
CA HIS A 154 -3.76 3.73 14.06
C HIS A 154 -2.87 4.03 15.25
N THR A 155 -2.78 5.33 15.54
CA THR A 155 -2.15 5.87 16.74
C THR A 155 -2.83 5.25 17.95
N GLU A 156 -2.00 4.70 18.84
CA GLU A 156 -2.36 3.90 20.01
C GLU A 156 -3.33 4.65 20.94
N GLN A 157 -4.63 4.35 20.84
CA GLN A 157 -5.46 4.34 22.04
C GLN A 157 -4.95 3.18 22.89
N LEU A 158 -4.50 3.47 24.11
CA LEU A 158 -4.03 2.45 25.04
C LEU A 158 -5.10 1.36 25.15
N PRO A 159 -4.77 0.11 24.80
CA PRO A 159 -5.71 -0.98 24.90
C PRO A 159 -6.15 -1.17 26.35
N VAL A 160 -7.40 -1.60 26.55
CA VAL A 160 -7.89 -1.99 27.88
C VAL A 160 -6.99 -3.09 28.48
N PRO A 161 -6.88 -3.20 29.82
CA PRO A 161 -5.98 -4.15 30.48
C PRO A 161 -6.06 -5.59 29.91
N GLU A 162 -7.28 -6.08 29.64
CA GLU A 162 -7.51 -7.42 29.09
C GLU A 162 -6.88 -7.65 27.71
N MET A 163 -6.72 -6.58 26.93
CA MET A 163 -6.09 -6.63 25.61
C MET A 163 -4.55 -6.59 25.71
N ILE A 164 -4.01 -5.91 26.74
CA ILE A 164 -2.56 -5.93 27.03
C ILE A 164 -2.12 -7.35 27.39
N GLU A 165 -2.85 -8.00 28.29
CA GLU A 165 -2.55 -9.37 28.72
C GLU A 165 -2.53 -10.35 27.53
N LYS A 166 -3.55 -10.33 26.67
CA LYS A 166 -3.60 -11.16 25.46
C LYS A 166 -2.45 -10.90 24.48
N ILE A 167 -2.03 -9.64 24.35
CA ILE A 167 -0.87 -9.30 23.52
C ILE A 167 0.40 -9.91 24.11
N ILE A 168 0.60 -9.81 25.42
CA ILE A 168 1.76 -10.39 26.11
C ILE A 168 1.74 -11.92 25.98
N GLU A 169 0.61 -12.57 26.22
CA GLU A 169 0.48 -14.03 26.11
C GLU A 169 0.78 -14.52 24.69
N GLY A 170 0.08 -13.99 23.69
CA GLY A 170 0.30 -14.46 22.32
C GLY A 170 1.65 -14.02 21.73
N ASN A 171 2.30 -12.95 22.22
CA ASN A 171 3.69 -12.67 21.87
C ASN A 171 4.62 -13.78 22.40
N GLY A 172 4.33 -14.33 23.58
CA GLY A 172 5.03 -15.49 24.11
C GLY A 172 4.88 -16.70 23.20
N GLU A 173 3.66 -17.00 22.76
CA GLU A 173 3.38 -18.09 21.82
C GLU A 173 4.07 -17.88 20.46
N ILE A 174 4.14 -16.65 19.94
CA ILE A 174 4.92 -16.32 18.72
C ILE A 174 6.41 -16.60 18.94
N VAL A 175 6.97 -16.19 20.08
CA VAL A 175 8.38 -16.44 20.42
C VAL A 175 8.64 -17.94 20.58
N ASP A 176 7.71 -18.70 21.17
CA ASP A 176 7.80 -20.16 21.27
C ASP A 176 7.76 -20.82 19.89
N ALA A 177 6.91 -20.33 18.98
CA ALA A 177 6.87 -20.81 17.60
C ALA A 177 8.16 -20.48 16.83
N TYR A 178 8.77 -19.33 17.08
CA TYR A 178 10.10 -18.99 16.54
C TYR A 178 11.21 -19.90 17.08
N LEU A 179 11.16 -20.24 18.37
CA LEU A 179 12.07 -21.22 18.97
C LEU A 179 11.92 -22.60 18.32
N ALA A 180 10.68 -23.01 18.03
CA ALA A 180 10.36 -24.24 17.32
C ALA A 180 10.64 -24.19 15.80
N ARG A 181 10.99 -23.01 15.25
CA ARG A 181 11.11 -22.76 13.79
C ARG A 181 9.84 -23.13 13.01
N ASP A 182 8.69 -22.88 13.62
CA ASP A 182 7.38 -23.20 13.05
C ASP A 182 6.67 -21.92 12.56
N PRO A 183 6.80 -21.55 11.28
CA PRO A 183 6.16 -20.37 10.73
C PRO A 183 4.63 -20.49 10.67
N ASP A 184 4.08 -21.71 10.63
CA ASP A 184 2.63 -21.93 10.54
C ASP A 184 1.99 -21.75 11.91
N ALA A 185 2.62 -22.25 12.98
CA ALA A 185 2.21 -21.98 14.36
C ALA A 185 2.28 -20.48 14.68
N ALA A 186 3.38 -19.80 14.30
CA ALA A 186 3.55 -18.37 14.55
C ALA A 186 2.46 -17.54 13.85
N GLN A 187 2.13 -17.90 12.60
CA GLN A 187 1.01 -17.30 11.86
C GLN A 187 -0.34 -17.56 12.54
N ALA A 188 -0.62 -18.79 12.98
CA ALA A 188 -1.88 -19.14 13.62
C ALA A 188 -2.10 -18.34 14.91
N THR A 189 -1.07 -18.20 15.74
CA THR A 189 -1.10 -17.36 16.94
C THR A 189 -1.36 -15.89 16.60
N LEU A 190 -0.65 -15.33 15.62
CA LEU A 190 -0.88 -13.94 15.18
C LEU A 190 -2.33 -13.74 14.71
N HIS A 191 -2.87 -14.67 13.92
CA HIS A 191 -4.27 -14.62 13.46
C HIS A 191 -5.25 -14.61 14.63
N ALA A 192 -5.05 -15.48 15.62
CA ALA A 192 -5.88 -15.53 16.82
C ALA A 192 -5.80 -14.21 17.63
N GLN A 193 -4.60 -13.65 17.79
CA GLN A 193 -4.41 -12.34 18.45
C GLN A 193 -5.15 -11.22 17.72
N TYR A 194 -5.01 -11.11 16.40
CA TYR A 194 -5.65 -10.06 15.60
C TYR A 194 -7.17 -10.21 15.55
N ALA A 195 -7.71 -11.43 15.50
CA ALA A 195 -9.13 -11.68 15.58
C ALA A 195 -9.70 -11.24 16.94
N ALA A 196 -9.03 -11.60 18.04
CA ALA A 196 -9.42 -11.18 19.38
C ALA A 196 -9.32 -9.65 19.56
N ALA A 197 -8.26 -9.03 19.02
CA ALA A 197 -8.05 -7.59 19.01
C ALA A 197 -9.17 -6.85 18.28
N TRP A 198 -9.51 -7.32 17.07
CA TRP A 198 -10.57 -6.77 16.26
C TRP A 198 -11.93 -6.86 16.95
N ASP A 199 -12.26 -8.01 17.54
CA ASP A 199 -13.53 -8.19 18.25
C ASP A 199 -13.65 -7.28 19.49
N LEU A 200 -12.58 -7.13 20.26
CA LEU A 200 -12.55 -6.23 21.41
C LEU A 200 -12.69 -4.77 20.98
N HIS A 201 -11.99 -4.37 19.92
CA HIS A 201 -12.06 -3.00 19.41
C HIS A 201 -13.45 -2.68 18.84
N ARG A 202 -14.01 -3.59 18.05
CA ARG A 202 -15.38 -3.44 17.51
C ARG A 202 -16.41 -3.30 18.62
N LYS A 203 -16.29 -4.07 19.71
CA LYS A 203 -17.17 -3.95 20.89
C LYS A 203 -16.98 -2.61 21.61
N SER A 204 -15.75 -2.13 21.78
CA SER A 204 -15.49 -0.85 22.47
C SER A 204 -16.00 0.35 21.67
N VAL A 205 -15.89 0.32 20.33
CA VAL A 205 -16.49 1.32 19.43
C VAL A 205 -18.02 1.27 19.51
N ALA A 206 -18.63 0.08 19.44
CA ALA A 206 -20.08 -0.06 19.55
C ALA A 206 -20.62 0.50 20.87
N VAL A 207 -19.94 0.23 21.99
CA VAL A 207 -20.30 0.78 23.31
C VAL A 207 -20.22 2.31 23.31
N ARG A 208 -19.14 2.90 22.78
CA ARG A 208 -18.98 4.36 22.68
C ARG A 208 -20.11 5.02 21.90
N LEU A 209 -20.49 4.43 20.77
CA LEU A 209 -21.61 4.90 19.93
C LEU A 209 -22.96 4.80 20.65
N THR A 210 -23.20 3.72 21.40
CA THR A 210 -24.45 3.55 22.17
C THR A 210 -24.52 4.42 23.43
N SER A 211 -23.38 4.77 24.03
CA SER A 211 -23.30 5.67 25.19
C SER A 211 -23.37 7.16 24.84
N GLN A 212 -23.32 7.49 23.55
CA GLN A 212 -23.46 8.84 23.00
C GLN A 212 -24.78 8.96 22.22
N SER A 213 -25.91 8.73 22.86
CA SER A 213 -27.18 9.31 22.43
C SER A 213 -27.33 10.68 23.11
N ASP A 214 -26.94 11.76 22.43
CA ASP A 214 -27.82 12.91 22.13
C ASP A 214 -27.08 14.11 21.51
N GLU A 215 -27.61 14.54 20.37
CA GLU A 215 -27.58 15.88 19.73
C GLU A 215 -26.34 16.49 19.06
N GLN A 216 -25.10 16.00 19.16
CA GLN A 216 -23.95 16.74 18.56
C GLN A 216 -23.02 16.00 17.58
N LEU A 217 -23.18 14.70 17.34
CA LEU A 217 -22.27 13.94 16.45
C LEU A 217 -22.91 13.37 15.17
N LEU A 218 -24.22 13.55 14.97
CA LEU A 218 -24.88 13.29 13.68
C LEU A 218 -24.96 14.57 12.87
N GLY A 219 -23.80 15.13 12.51
CA GLY A 219 -23.74 15.99 11.32
C GLY A 219 -24.04 15.11 10.12
N GLU A 220 -25.08 15.45 9.35
CA GLU A 220 -25.61 14.76 8.17
C GLU A 220 -24.76 13.59 7.67
N VAL A 221 -25.30 12.37 7.84
CA VAL A 221 -24.83 11.18 7.12
C VAL A 221 -24.88 11.51 5.63
N THR A 222 -23.76 11.97 5.09
CA THR A 222 -23.62 12.19 3.66
C THR A 222 -23.49 10.79 3.05
N PRO A 223 -24.39 10.38 2.14
CA PRO A 223 -24.26 9.08 1.49
C PRO A 223 -22.89 8.96 0.83
N PRO A 224 -22.38 7.71 0.62
CA PRO A 224 -21.09 7.48 -0.01
C PRO A 224 -21.05 8.31 -1.31
N ARG A 225 -20.08 9.22 -1.37
CA ARG A 225 -19.91 10.12 -2.51
C ARG A 225 -19.85 9.25 -3.76
N GLN A 226 -20.78 9.47 -4.69
CA GLN A 226 -20.67 8.93 -6.03
C GLN A 226 -19.29 9.38 -6.56
N ARG A 227 -18.34 8.44 -6.70
CA ARG A 227 -17.10 8.64 -7.45
C ARG A 227 -17.52 8.80 -8.91
N GLY A 228 -17.78 10.04 -9.29
CA GLY A 228 -18.29 10.40 -10.61
C GLY A 228 -18.15 11.89 -10.83
N ASP A 229 -16.92 12.41 -10.75
CA ASP A 229 -16.56 13.63 -11.46
C ASP A 229 -15.39 13.28 -12.38
N GLU A 230 -15.72 13.03 -13.66
CA GLU A 230 -14.76 13.10 -14.75
C GLU A 230 -14.15 14.52 -14.74
N PHE A 231 -12.96 14.65 -14.18
CA PHE A 231 -12.17 15.86 -14.35
C PHE A 231 -11.68 15.90 -15.81
N THR A 232 -12.45 16.56 -16.68
CA THR A 232 -12.01 16.97 -18.03
C THR A 232 -11.05 18.16 -17.94
N GLY A 233 -9.99 18.03 -17.14
CA GLY A 233 -8.89 18.99 -17.07
C GLY A 233 -7.62 18.34 -17.59
N GLU A 234 -6.92 19.00 -18.51
CA GLU A 234 -5.63 18.52 -19.00
C GLU A 234 -4.69 18.18 -17.84
N GLN A 235 -4.13 16.97 -17.84
CA GLN A 235 -3.12 16.58 -16.87
C GLN A 235 -1.94 17.57 -16.90
N PRO A 236 -1.39 17.96 -15.73
CA PRO A 236 -0.19 18.79 -15.66
C PRO A 236 0.94 18.20 -16.50
N GLU A 237 1.71 19.06 -17.18
CA GLU A 237 2.78 18.64 -18.10
C GLU A 237 3.82 17.74 -17.43
N ALA A 238 4.18 18.02 -16.18
CA ALA A 238 5.10 17.20 -15.40
C ALA A 238 4.54 15.79 -15.13
N GLU A 239 3.25 15.67 -14.82
CA GLU A 239 2.58 14.38 -14.58
C GLU A 239 2.55 13.56 -15.87
N ARG A 240 2.24 14.19 -17.01
CA ARG A 240 2.26 13.54 -18.33
C ARG A 240 3.65 13.05 -18.73
N ILE A 241 4.70 13.86 -18.51
CA ILE A 241 6.09 13.44 -18.78
C ILE A 241 6.47 12.30 -17.82
N ALA A 242 6.07 12.37 -16.55
CA ALA A 242 6.33 11.29 -15.60
C ALA A 242 5.65 9.99 -16.02
N ASP A 243 4.40 10.06 -16.48
CA ASP A 243 3.63 8.91 -17.00
C ASP A 243 4.31 8.29 -18.22
N GLN A 244 4.76 9.11 -19.18
CA GLN A 244 5.49 8.64 -20.35
C GLN A 244 6.82 7.97 -20.00
N LEU A 245 7.63 8.59 -19.13
CA LEU A 245 8.91 8.02 -18.69
C LEU A 245 8.70 6.76 -17.85
N ARG A 246 7.69 6.74 -16.99
CA ARG A 246 7.31 5.56 -16.20
C ARG A 246 6.94 4.39 -17.10
N GLU A 247 6.11 4.62 -18.12
CA GLU A 247 5.77 3.62 -19.11
C GLU A 247 7.02 3.09 -19.84
N GLN A 248 7.90 3.97 -20.30
CA GLN A 248 9.16 3.56 -20.95
C GLN A 248 10.06 2.71 -20.03
N ILE A 249 10.13 3.02 -18.73
CA ILE A 249 10.88 2.25 -17.75
C ILE A 249 10.24 0.88 -17.51
N ILE A 250 8.93 0.84 -17.30
CA ILE A 250 8.18 -0.40 -17.02
C ILE A 250 8.26 -1.34 -18.22
N LEU A 251 8.09 -0.82 -19.44
CA LEU A 251 8.18 -1.61 -20.68
C LEU A 251 9.62 -1.99 -21.05
N GLY A 252 10.62 -1.45 -20.35
CA GLY A 252 12.04 -1.71 -20.60
C GLY A 252 12.65 -0.95 -21.79
N ARG A 253 11.89 -0.03 -22.43
CA ARG A 253 12.40 0.87 -23.49
C ARG A 253 13.47 1.82 -22.96
N LEU A 254 13.36 2.21 -21.68
CA LEU A 254 14.39 2.95 -20.95
C LEU A 254 15.03 2.01 -19.91
N PRO A 255 16.17 1.35 -20.23
CA PRO A 255 16.70 0.27 -19.42
C PRO A 255 17.35 0.75 -18.13
N ALA A 256 17.54 -0.16 -17.18
CA ALA A 256 18.24 0.10 -15.93
C ALA A 256 19.62 0.76 -16.17
N GLY A 257 19.96 1.77 -15.38
CA GLY A 257 21.20 2.53 -15.50
C GLY A 257 21.22 3.58 -16.62
N ALA A 258 20.22 3.60 -17.50
CA ALA A 258 20.11 4.60 -18.58
C ALA A 258 20.07 6.02 -18.00
N ALA A 259 20.86 6.92 -18.61
CA ALA A 259 20.94 8.30 -18.21
C ALA A 259 19.77 9.12 -18.77
N VAL A 260 19.01 9.76 -17.87
CA VAL A 260 17.84 10.57 -18.21
C VAL A 260 18.24 12.04 -18.21
N ARG A 261 18.47 12.58 -19.40
CA ARG A 261 18.90 13.97 -19.59
C ARG A 261 17.68 14.84 -19.83
N GLU A 262 17.50 15.87 -18.98
CA GLU A 262 16.35 16.78 -19.07
C GLU A 262 16.28 17.55 -20.40
N ARG A 263 17.43 17.95 -20.95
CA ARG A 263 17.50 18.80 -22.16
C ARG A 263 16.88 18.14 -23.40
N PRO A 264 17.26 16.89 -23.77
CA PRO A 264 16.59 16.17 -24.85
C PRO A 264 15.08 16.02 -24.67
N ILE A 265 14.64 15.63 -23.47
CA ILE A 265 13.21 15.40 -23.18
C ILE A 265 12.43 16.71 -23.29
N ALA A 266 12.98 17.81 -22.76
CA ALA A 266 12.37 19.14 -22.88
C ALA A 266 12.24 19.57 -24.36
N ALA A 267 13.26 19.32 -25.17
CA ALA A 267 13.25 19.64 -26.60
C ALA A 267 12.23 18.79 -27.37
N GLU A 268 12.18 17.48 -27.11
CA GLU A 268 11.25 16.53 -27.74
C GLU A 268 9.79 16.84 -27.38
N SER A 269 9.52 17.15 -26.10
CA SER A 269 8.19 17.54 -25.64
C SER A 269 7.81 18.98 -25.96
N GLN A 270 8.72 19.79 -26.55
CA GLN A 270 8.54 21.24 -26.77
C GLN A 270 8.22 22.02 -25.49
N LEU A 271 8.77 21.59 -24.36
CA LEU A 271 8.54 22.16 -23.04
C LEU A 271 9.80 22.80 -22.45
N SER A 272 9.63 23.61 -21.42
CA SER A 272 10.76 24.05 -20.61
C SER A 272 11.35 22.88 -19.80
N ARG A 273 12.57 23.04 -19.28
CA ARG A 273 13.21 22.00 -18.43
C ARG A 273 12.54 21.81 -17.07
N THR A 274 11.74 22.77 -16.63
CA THR A 274 11.07 22.74 -15.32
C THR A 274 10.15 21.53 -15.17
N PRO A 275 9.11 21.31 -16.01
CA PRO A 275 8.23 20.14 -15.91
C PRO A 275 8.96 18.81 -16.08
N VAL A 276 10.05 18.77 -16.86
CA VAL A 276 10.88 17.57 -17.01
C VAL A 276 11.66 17.25 -15.73
N ARG A 277 12.33 18.24 -15.12
CA ARG A 277 13.05 18.05 -13.85
C ARG A 277 12.12 17.55 -12.75
N GLN A 278 10.90 18.03 -12.79
CA GLN A 278 9.82 17.76 -11.85
C GLN A 278 9.27 16.34 -12.02
N ALA A 279 9.03 15.92 -13.27
CA ALA A 279 8.74 14.53 -13.60
C ALA A 279 9.85 13.58 -13.12
N VAL A 280 11.12 13.92 -13.36
CA VAL A 280 12.28 13.13 -12.91
C VAL A 280 12.33 13.05 -11.38
N ALA A 281 12.08 14.16 -10.67
CA ALA A 281 12.04 14.16 -9.20
C ALA A 281 10.93 13.25 -8.64
N GLY A 282 9.74 13.25 -9.26
CA GLY A 282 8.66 12.32 -8.91
C GLY A 282 9.07 10.86 -9.10
N LEU A 283 9.68 10.52 -10.23
CA LEU A 283 10.16 9.15 -10.52
C LEU A 283 11.30 8.70 -9.60
N ILE A 284 12.12 9.63 -9.10
CA ILE A 284 13.09 9.36 -8.03
C ILE A 284 12.35 9.03 -6.71
N GLY A 285 11.31 9.79 -6.36
CA GLY A 285 10.48 9.52 -5.18
C GLY A 285 9.79 8.16 -5.22
N GLU A 286 9.39 7.70 -6.40
CA GLU A 286 8.81 6.37 -6.64
C GLU A 286 9.85 5.23 -6.63
N GLY A 287 11.14 5.56 -6.64
CA GLY A 287 12.24 4.60 -6.73
C GLY A 287 12.48 4.02 -8.14
N LEU A 288 11.88 4.61 -9.18
CA LEU A 288 12.15 4.22 -10.58
C LEU A 288 13.43 4.83 -11.14
N MET A 289 13.91 5.91 -10.51
CA MET A 289 15.16 6.58 -10.84
C MET A 289 16.00 6.84 -9.61
N VAL A 290 17.31 6.98 -9.81
CA VAL A 290 18.27 7.46 -8.80
C VAL A 290 18.75 8.86 -9.18
N PRO A 291 18.94 9.76 -8.19
CA PRO A 291 19.41 11.11 -8.45
C PRO A 291 20.83 11.10 -9.02
N GLY A 292 21.10 12.02 -9.94
CA GLY A 292 22.46 12.32 -10.39
C GLY A 292 23.16 13.32 -9.46
N GLY A 293 24.49 13.34 -9.46
CA GLY A 293 25.29 14.40 -8.85
C GLY A 293 25.29 15.71 -9.66
N PRO A 294 25.96 16.78 -9.21
CA PRO A 294 25.84 18.15 -9.74
C PRO A 294 26.06 18.32 -11.27
N LYS A 295 26.81 17.41 -11.91
CA LYS A 295 27.09 17.42 -13.35
C LYS A 295 26.70 16.12 -14.05
N THR A 296 25.96 15.24 -13.38
CA THR A 296 25.57 13.93 -13.91
C THR A 296 24.05 13.83 -13.95
N PRO A 297 23.46 13.26 -15.01
CA PRO A 297 22.01 13.10 -15.11
C PRO A 297 21.51 12.08 -14.08
N ALA A 298 20.22 12.17 -13.74
CA ALA A 298 19.52 11.08 -13.09
C ALA A 298 19.59 9.81 -13.95
N ARG A 299 19.45 8.65 -13.32
CA ARG A 299 19.51 7.36 -14.01
C ARG A 299 18.33 6.50 -13.64
N VAL A 300 17.88 5.64 -14.55
CA VAL A 300 16.90 4.60 -14.20
C VAL A 300 17.50 3.68 -13.15
N ALA A 301 16.76 3.44 -12.07
CA ALA A 301 17.21 2.59 -10.97
C ALA A 301 17.47 1.15 -11.47
N SER A 302 18.47 0.47 -10.91
CA SER A 302 18.60 -0.98 -11.06
C SER A 302 17.39 -1.67 -10.43
N PHE A 303 17.14 -2.93 -10.81
CA PHE A 303 16.11 -3.76 -10.18
C PHE A 303 16.65 -5.17 -9.99
N PRO A 304 17.58 -5.37 -9.04
CA PRO A 304 18.28 -6.63 -8.87
C PRO A 304 17.33 -7.75 -8.45
N PRO A 305 17.67 -9.03 -8.70
CA PRO A 305 16.81 -10.17 -8.35
C PRO A 305 16.35 -10.18 -6.89
N GLU A 306 17.21 -9.82 -5.95
CA GLU A 306 16.85 -9.72 -4.53
C GLU A 306 15.70 -8.71 -4.27
N GLU A 307 15.75 -7.55 -4.91
CA GLU A 307 14.65 -6.57 -4.81
C GLU A 307 13.38 -7.12 -5.47
N GLN A 308 13.51 -7.82 -6.60
CA GLN A 308 12.37 -8.46 -7.26
C GLN A 308 11.69 -9.52 -6.39
N GLU A 309 12.46 -10.32 -5.67
CA GLU A 309 11.94 -11.28 -4.69
C GLU A 309 11.20 -10.57 -3.55
N GLN A 310 11.77 -9.47 -3.04
CA GLN A 310 11.12 -8.66 -1.99
C GLN A 310 9.79 -8.05 -2.47
N VAL A 311 9.73 -7.57 -3.72
CA VAL A 311 8.48 -7.10 -4.33
C VAL A 311 7.50 -8.25 -4.52
N ALA A 312 7.97 -9.42 -4.97
CA ALA A 312 7.15 -10.59 -5.17
C ALA A 312 6.49 -11.04 -3.87
N ASP A 313 7.21 -11.10 -2.75
CA ASP A 313 6.65 -11.47 -1.43
C ASP A 313 5.44 -10.60 -1.07
N VAL A 314 5.60 -9.28 -1.18
CA VAL A 314 4.55 -8.30 -0.82
C VAL A 314 3.39 -8.35 -1.81
N ALA A 315 3.68 -8.40 -3.11
CA ALA A 315 2.67 -8.49 -4.16
C ALA A 315 1.87 -9.79 -4.05
N HIS A 316 2.52 -10.92 -3.78
CA HIS A 316 1.86 -12.20 -3.59
C HIS A 316 0.98 -12.21 -2.34
N ALA A 317 1.43 -11.63 -1.22
CA ALA A 317 0.56 -11.46 -0.06
C ALA A 317 -0.71 -10.68 -0.45
N MET A 318 -0.56 -9.56 -1.17
CA MET A 318 -1.70 -8.77 -1.64
C MET A 318 -2.61 -9.53 -2.61
N ASP A 319 -2.07 -10.33 -3.54
CA ASP A 319 -2.85 -10.97 -4.62
C ASP A 319 -3.96 -11.90 -4.11
N GLY A 320 -3.72 -12.64 -3.01
CA GLY A 320 -4.73 -13.52 -2.42
C GLY A 320 -5.86 -12.73 -1.78
N PHE A 321 -5.50 -11.74 -0.94
CA PHE A 321 -6.44 -10.82 -0.32
C PHE A 321 -7.28 -10.05 -1.35
N VAL A 322 -6.61 -9.47 -2.35
CA VAL A 322 -7.25 -8.66 -3.40
C VAL A 322 -8.25 -9.48 -4.19
N ALA A 323 -7.91 -10.71 -4.59
CA ALA A 323 -8.84 -11.57 -5.30
C ALA A 323 -10.07 -11.95 -4.46
N ARG A 324 -9.86 -12.31 -3.19
CA ARG A 324 -10.92 -12.64 -2.23
C ARG A 324 -11.87 -11.45 -2.03
N ALA A 325 -11.31 -10.32 -1.60
CA ALA A 325 -12.06 -9.12 -1.26
C ALA A 325 -12.77 -8.56 -2.51
N ALA A 326 -12.13 -8.56 -3.68
CA ALA A 326 -12.78 -8.16 -4.91
C ALA A 326 -13.97 -9.07 -5.24
N ALA A 327 -13.85 -10.39 -5.12
CA ALA A 327 -14.97 -11.30 -5.36
C ALA A 327 -16.15 -11.04 -4.41
N GLU A 328 -15.86 -10.83 -3.13
CA GLU A 328 -16.85 -10.58 -2.07
C GLU A 328 -17.56 -9.22 -2.21
N ARG A 329 -16.82 -8.16 -2.58
CA ARG A 329 -17.29 -6.77 -2.46
C ARG A 329 -17.65 -6.10 -3.77
N ARG A 330 -17.17 -6.60 -4.92
CA ARG A 330 -17.31 -5.88 -6.19
C ARG A 330 -18.77 -5.51 -6.53
N SER A 331 -18.92 -4.29 -7.06
CA SER A 331 -20.13 -3.85 -7.77
C SER A 331 -20.15 -4.37 -9.21
N GLU A 332 -21.30 -4.23 -9.88
CA GLU A 332 -21.39 -4.52 -11.32
C GLU A 332 -20.53 -3.57 -12.16
N ALA A 333 -20.33 -2.33 -11.71
CA ALA A 333 -19.41 -1.38 -12.34
C ALA A 333 -17.95 -1.86 -12.25
N HIS A 334 -17.52 -2.37 -11.09
CA HIS A 334 -16.21 -2.97 -10.93
C HIS A 334 -16.02 -4.17 -11.88
N LEU A 335 -17.01 -5.07 -11.97
CA LEU A 335 -16.93 -6.22 -12.87
C LEU A 335 -16.87 -5.81 -14.35
N ALA A 336 -17.65 -4.80 -14.75
CA ALA A 336 -17.62 -4.26 -16.10
C ALA A 336 -16.25 -3.66 -16.44
N ALA A 337 -15.63 -2.91 -15.52
CA ALA A 337 -14.30 -2.34 -15.71
C ALA A 337 -13.20 -3.41 -15.81
N LEU A 338 -13.27 -4.47 -15.00
CA LEU A 338 -12.38 -5.63 -15.07
C LEU A 338 -12.51 -6.37 -16.41
N ARG A 339 -13.74 -6.60 -16.88
CA ARG A 339 -14.00 -7.21 -18.20
C ARG A 339 -13.47 -6.35 -19.34
N ALA A 340 -13.69 -5.03 -19.28
CA ALA A 340 -13.24 -4.10 -20.31
C ALA A 340 -11.72 -4.02 -20.41
N THR A 341 -11.01 -3.98 -19.27
CA THR A 341 -9.53 -4.03 -19.24
C THR A 341 -8.99 -5.37 -19.73
N CYS A 342 -9.57 -6.49 -19.29
CA CYS A 342 -9.18 -7.82 -19.77
C CYS A 342 -9.39 -7.97 -21.29
N HIS A 343 -10.53 -7.49 -21.82
CA HIS A 343 -10.80 -7.50 -23.25
C HIS A 343 -9.79 -6.68 -24.06
N ARG A 344 -9.41 -5.49 -23.57
CA ARG A 344 -8.34 -4.69 -24.18
C ARG A 344 -6.99 -5.42 -24.20
N SER A 345 -6.65 -6.13 -23.13
CA SER A 345 -5.42 -6.93 -23.09
C SER A 345 -5.45 -8.07 -24.11
N LEU A 346 -6.61 -8.72 -24.30
CA LEU A 346 -6.80 -9.78 -25.31
C LEU A 346 -6.66 -9.27 -26.74
N ILE A 347 -7.25 -8.11 -27.06
CA ILE A 347 -7.11 -7.49 -28.38
C ILE A 347 -5.64 -7.18 -28.65
N ALA A 348 -4.98 -6.47 -27.73
CA ALA A 348 -3.57 -6.10 -27.87
C ALA A 348 -2.66 -7.33 -28.05
N MET A 349 -2.90 -8.40 -27.29
CA MET A 349 -2.18 -9.67 -27.45
C MET A 349 -2.37 -10.27 -28.85
N ARG A 350 -3.62 -10.31 -29.36
CA ARG A 350 -3.93 -10.83 -30.71
C ARG A 350 -3.30 -10.00 -31.82
N GLU A 351 -3.19 -8.70 -31.61
CA GLU A 351 -2.54 -7.77 -32.53
C GLU A 351 -1.00 -7.78 -32.42
N ASN A 352 -0.44 -8.63 -31.54
CA ASN A 352 0.98 -8.68 -31.19
C ASN A 352 1.53 -7.34 -30.65
N ASP A 353 0.66 -6.49 -30.09
CA ASP A 353 1.06 -5.29 -29.38
C ASP A 353 1.34 -5.63 -27.90
N ARG A 354 2.58 -6.10 -27.67
CA ARG A 354 3.09 -6.46 -26.34
C ARG A 354 2.92 -5.33 -25.33
N ASP A 355 3.21 -4.11 -25.73
CA ASP A 355 3.28 -2.98 -24.81
C ASP A 355 1.87 -2.54 -24.42
N ALA A 356 0.93 -2.50 -25.36
CA ALA A 356 -0.48 -2.27 -25.04
C ALA A 356 -1.07 -3.39 -24.16
N ALA A 357 -0.68 -4.65 -24.37
CA ALA A 357 -1.14 -5.76 -23.56
C ALA A 357 -0.64 -5.66 -22.10
N ILE A 358 0.65 -5.35 -21.90
CA ILE A 358 1.23 -5.12 -20.57
C ILE A 358 0.55 -3.92 -19.89
N MET A 359 0.41 -2.79 -20.58
CA MET A 359 -0.20 -1.60 -19.99
C MET A 359 -1.68 -1.82 -19.65
N SER A 360 -2.42 -2.56 -20.48
CA SER A 360 -3.80 -2.95 -20.17
C SER A 360 -3.86 -3.87 -18.96
N ALA A 361 -2.86 -4.74 -18.79
CA ALA A 361 -2.77 -5.62 -17.65
C ALA A 361 -2.46 -4.95 -16.33
N LEU A 362 -1.61 -3.92 -16.35
CA LEU A 362 -1.36 -3.10 -15.17
C LEU A 362 -2.62 -2.33 -14.76
N ARG A 363 -3.38 -1.80 -15.74
CA ARG A 363 -4.69 -1.18 -15.48
C ARG A 363 -5.71 -2.17 -14.93
N PHE A 364 -5.71 -3.42 -15.39
CA PHE A 364 -6.57 -4.47 -14.83
C PHE A 364 -6.32 -4.64 -13.32
N ARG A 365 -5.06 -4.64 -12.90
CA ARG A 365 -4.67 -4.72 -11.48
C ARG A 365 -5.17 -3.52 -10.67
N ASP A 366 -5.08 -2.31 -11.21
CA ASP A 366 -5.65 -1.12 -10.56
C ASP A 366 -7.17 -1.28 -10.33
N GLN A 367 -7.89 -1.82 -11.32
CA GLN A 367 -9.33 -2.09 -11.19
C GLN A 367 -9.62 -3.22 -10.19
N LEU A 368 -8.76 -4.23 -10.13
CA LEU A 368 -8.91 -5.35 -9.20
C LEU A 368 -8.74 -4.90 -7.74
N VAL A 369 -7.78 -4.02 -7.48
CA VAL A 369 -7.61 -3.41 -6.15
C VAL A 369 -8.76 -2.48 -5.82
N ALA A 370 -9.24 -1.65 -6.75
CA ALA A 370 -10.41 -0.80 -6.51
C ALA A 370 -11.66 -1.62 -6.15
N ALA A 371 -11.81 -2.81 -6.73
CA ALA A 371 -12.92 -3.70 -6.46
C ALA A 371 -12.93 -4.29 -5.03
N THR A 372 -11.82 -4.17 -4.27
CA THR A 372 -11.78 -4.62 -2.87
C THR A 372 -12.49 -3.66 -1.92
N GLU A 373 -12.85 -2.46 -2.39
CA GLU A 373 -13.44 -1.38 -1.59
C GLU A 373 -12.70 -1.15 -0.26
N ASN A 374 -11.37 -1.34 -0.27
CA ASN A 374 -10.51 -1.19 0.90
C ASN A 374 -9.54 -0.02 0.63
N THR A 375 -9.76 1.09 1.32
CA THR A 375 -9.03 2.36 1.07
C THR A 375 -7.54 2.24 1.40
N ILE A 376 -7.21 1.39 2.36
CA ILE A 376 -5.85 1.10 2.79
C ILE A 376 -5.14 0.25 1.73
N ALA A 377 -5.80 -0.75 1.15
CA ALA A 377 -5.29 -1.54 0.04
C ALA A 377 -5.03 -0.68 -1.20
N GLU A 378 -5.97 0.22 -1.55
CA GLU A 378 -5.77 1.20 -2.64
C GLU A 378 -4.56 2.10 -2.37
N THR A 379 -4.38 2.57 -1.13
CA THR A 379 -3.22 3.38 -0.73
C THR A 379 -1.92 2.61 -0.92
N ILE A 380 -1.83 1.41 -0.34
CA ILE A 380 -0.61 0.59 -0.39
C ILE A 380 -0.29 0.23 -1.83
N HIS A 381 -1.29 -0.19 -2.62
CA HIS A 381 -1.12 -0.46 -4.04
C HIS A 381 -0.56 0.76 -4.79
N ARG A 382 -1.06 1.98 -4.52
CA ARG A 382 -0.56 3.20 -5.16
C ARG A 382 0.91 3.49 -4.83
N VAL A 383 1.30 3.31 -3.58
CA VAL A 383 2.69 3.50 -3.12
C VAL A 383 3.62 2.49 -3.80
N LEU A 384 3.18 1.25 -3.93
CA LEU A 384 4.00 0.17 -4.49
C LEU A 384 3.87 0.02 -6.01
N ARG A 385 2.92 0.74 -6.64
CA ARG A 385 2.47 0.54 -8.03
C ARG A 385 3.63 0.45 -9.00
N SER A 386 4.58 1.38 -8.91
CA SER A 386 5.69 1.48 -9.85
C SER A 386 6.65 0.30 -9.75
N ARG A 387 6.98 -0.17 -8.53
CA ARG A 387 7.85 -1.34 -8.31
C ARG A 387 7.14 -2.65 -8.70
N VAL A 388 5.87 -2.80 -8.31
CA VAL A 388 5.04 -3.96 -8.67
C VAL A 388 4.83 -4.03 -10.18
N SER A 389 4.52 -2.92 -10.84
CA SER A 389 4.34 -2.86 -12.29
C SER A 389 5.60 -3.24 -13.05
N ARG A 390 6.76 -2.75 -12.59
CA ARG A 390 8.05 -3.11 -13.15
C ARG A 390 8.32 -4.61 -13.01
N TRP A 391 8.09 -5.19 -11.83
CA TRP A 391 8.20 -6.63 -11.59
C TRP A 391 7.28 -7.45 -12.49
N PHE A 392 6.03 -7.03 -12.67
CA PHE A 392 5.09 -7.69 -13.57
C PHE A 392 5.57 -7.66 -15.03
N ALA A 393 6.03 -6.50 -15.51
CA ALA A 393 6.44 -6.32 -16.89
C ALA A 393 7.75 -7.07 -17.25
N THR A 394 8.63 -7.30 -16.27
CA THR A 394 9.91 -8.02 -16.49
C THR A 394 9.78 -9.54 -16.39
N ASN A 395 8.79 -10.05 -15.65
CA ASN A 395 8.76 -11.47 -15.23
C ASN A 395 7.60 -12.30 -15.79
N ARG A 396 6.73 -11.71 -16.64
CA ARG A 396 5.57 -12.41 -17.20
C ARG A 396 5.60 -12.38 -18.72
N ASP A 397 5.30 -13.52 -19.31
CA ASP A 397 4.92 -13.59 -20.72
C ASP A 397 3.53 -12.95 -20.91
N VAL A 398 3.31 -12.29 -22.05
CA VAL A 398 2.06 -11.58 -22.33
C VAL A 398 0.88 -12.55 -22.37
N GLU A 399 1.05 -13.73 -22.95
CA GLU A 399 -0.01 -14.72 -23.05
C GLU A 399 -0.39 -15.25 -21.66
N ASP A 400 0.60 -15.56 -20.83
CA ASP A 400 0.36 -15.96 -19.44
C ASP A 400 -0.43 -14.86 -18.73
N LEU A 401 0.06 -13.61 -18.76
CA LEU A 401 -0.57 -12.45 -18.12
C LEU A 401 -2.05 -12.27 -18.51
N VAL A 402 -2.37 -12.39 -19.79
CA VAL A 402 -3.74 -12.25 -20.30
C VAL A 402 -4.62 -13.44 -19.87
N ARG A 403 -4.08 -14.67 -19.87
CA ARG A 403 -4.78 -15.85 -19.34
C ARG A 403 -5.08 -15.71 -17.85
N GLN A 404 -4.14 -15.18 -17.06
CA GLN A 404 -4.35 -14.91 -15.63
C GLN A 404 -5.57 -13.99 -15.42
N GLN A 405 -5.70 -12.95 -16.24
CA GLN A 405 -6.81 -11.99 -16.12
C GLN A 405 -8.15 -12.63 -16.42
N LEU A 406 -8.24 -13.44 -17.48
CA LEU A 406 -9.46 -14.16 -17.81
C LEU A 406 -9.95 -15.01 -16.63
N VAL A 407 -9.02 -15.76 -16.05
CA VAL A 407 -9.31 -16.62 -14.90
C VAL A 407 -9.69 -15.80 -13.66
N LEU A 408 -9.00 -14.70 -13.38
CA LEU A 408 -9.34 -13.81 -12.27
C LEU A 408 -10.69 -13.10 -12.47
N VAL A 409 -11.03 -12.67 -13.69
CA VAL A 409 -12.37 -12.11 -14.00
C VAL A 409 -13.44 -13.13 -13.70
N HIS A 410 -13.25 -14.38 -14.14
CA HIS A 410 -14.19 -15.46 -13.86
C HIS A 410 -14.30 -15.73 -12.36
N ALA A 411 -13.17 -15.88 -11.67
CA ALA A 411 -13.15 -16.18 -10.25
C ALA A 411 -13.77 -15.05 -9.41
N VAL A 412 -13.45 -13.79 -9.72
CA VAL A 412 -14.14 -12.64 -9.14
C VAL A 412 -15.63 -12.79 -9.45
N SER A 413 -16.03 -12.95 -10.72
CA SER A 413 -17.45 -13.02 -11.13
C SER A 413 -18.31 -14.04 -10.37
N SER A 414 -17.71 -15.10 -9.81
CA SER A 414 -18.42 -16.10 -9.00
C SER A 414 -19.01 -15.57 -7.68
N ARG A 415 -18.50 -14.44 -7.16
CA ARG A 415 -18.77 -13.95 -5.77
C ARG A 415 -18.34 -14.92 -4.66
N ASP A 416 -17.57 -15.96 -4.97
CA ASP A 416 -16.94 -16.83 -3.98
C ASP A 416 -15.50 -16.34 -3.71
N GLY A 417 -15.34 -15.66 -2.57
CA GLY A 417 -14.05 -15.14 -2.12
C GLY A 417 -12.99 -16.23 -1.93
N GLY A 418 -13.37 -17.37 -1.35
CA GLY A 418 -12.44 -18.47 -1.12
C GLY A 418 -11.98 -19.12 -2.42
N PHE A 419 -12.88 -19.25 -3.39
CA PHE A 419 -12.53 -19.67 -4.75
C PHE A 419 -11.56 -18.69 -5.41
N ALA A 420 -11.87 -17.39 -5.37
CA ALA A 420 -11.02 -16.36 -5.97
C ALA A 420 -9.61 -16.32 -5.37
N GLU A 421 -9.47 -16.46 -4.05
CA GLU A 421 -8.18 -16.54 -3.37
C GLU A 421 -7.35 -17.75 -3.82
N ARG A 422 -7.96 -18.95 -3.83
CA ARG A 422 -7.28 -20.18 -4.25
C ARG A 422 -6.85 -20.12 -5.72
N ILE A 423 -7.69 -19.53 -6.58
CA ILE A 423 -7.39 -19.35 -8.00
C ILE A 423 -6.22 -18.37 -8.17
N SER A 424 -6.26 -17.23 -7.50
CA SER A 424 -5.16 -16.25 -7.49
C SER A 424 -3.85 -16.93 -7.08
N ALA A 425 -3.88 -17.75 -6.02
CA ALA A 425 -2.71 -18.49 -5.56
C ALA A 425 -2.13 -19.46 -6.60
N LYS A 426 -2.99 -20.18 -7.32
CA LYS A 426 -2.60 -21.15 -8.35
C LYS A 426 -2.05 -20.49 -9.61
N VAL A 427 -2.70 -19.43 -10.07
CA VAL A 427 -2.31 -18.68 -11.29
C VAL A 427 -0.89 -18.10 -11.16
N ARG A 428 -0.43 -17.80 -9.93
CA ARG A 428 0.96 -17.37 -9.68
C ARG A 428 2.03 -18.39 -10.10
N LEU A 429 1.74 -19.69 -10.02
CA LEU A 429 2.68 -20.79 -10.28
C LEU A 429 3.07 -20.92 -11.78
N GLY A 430 2.44 -20.13 -12.66
CA GLY A 430 2.80 -20.05 -14.07
C GLY A 430 2.32 -21.24 -14.92
N PRO A 431 2.87 -21.40 -16.14
CA PRO A 431 2.27 -22.22 -17.17
C PRO A 431 2.25 -23.73 -16.92
N VAL A 432 3.01 -24.22 -15.94
CA VAL A 432 3.03 -25.63 -15.52
C VAL A 432 1.64 -26.13 -15.07
N TRP A 433 0.75 -25.22 -14.64
CA TRP A 433 -0.63 -25.58 -14.27
C TRP A 433 -1.59 -25.61 -15.45
N TRP A 434 -1.41 -24.78 -16.49
CA TRP A 434 -2.31 -24.72 -17.66
C TRP A 434 -2.33 -26.03 -18.46
N SER A 435 -1.26 -26.83 -18.38
CA SER A 435 -1.16 -28.15 -19.00
C SER A 435 -1.78 -29.29 -18.18
N CYS A 436 -2.16 -29.02 -16.92
CA CYS A 436 -2.60 -30.05 -15.97
C CYS A 436 -4.11 -30.07 -15.72
N THR A 437 -4.87 -29.12 -16.28
CA THR A 437 -6.33 -29.17 -16.28
C THR A 437 -6.82 -29.48 -17.68
N GLY A 438 -7.51 -30.61 -17.83
CA GLY A 438 -8.42 -30.86 -18.96
C GLY A 438 -9.47 -29.74 -19.08
N PRO A 439 -10.30 -29.75 -20.13
CA PRO A 439 -11.24 -28.66 -20.42
C PRO A 439 -12.05 -28.28 -19.17
N LEU A 440 -12.14 -26.98 -18.92
CA LEU A 440 -13.04 -26.39 -17.94
C LEU A 440 -14.47 -26.59 -18.47
N ASP A 441 -15.14 -27.65 -18.01
CA ASP A 441 -16.57 -27.86 -18.18
C ASP A 441 -17.40 -26.96 -17.23
#